data_AF-A0A2M8ERH1-F1
#
_entry.id   AF-A0A2M8ERH1-F1
#
_cell.length_a   1.000
_cell.length_b   1.000
_cell.length_c   1.000
_cell.angle_alpha   90.00
_cell.angle_beta   90.00
_cell.angle_gamma   90.00
#
_symmetry.space_group_name_H-M   'P 1'
#
loop_
_entity.id
_entity.type
_entity.pdbx_description
1 polymer ?
#
loop_
_entity_poly.entity_id
_entity_poly.type
_entity_poly.pdbx_seq_one_letter_code
_entity_poly.pdbx_strand_id
1 'polypeptide(L)'
;MDGCIFCKITRGEIDSVKIYEDEKFFAFLDMKPINPGHALLVPKKHIDNIFDIEEPLYSELFQTAKKLSQSIKNAVDSRRIGISVEGFGVPHAHIHLIPINKGYELDPNRAKPATPEELNEIAE
;
A
#
# COMPACT_ATOMS: atom_id res chain seq x y z
N MET A 1 -6.83 14.58 -10.86
CA MET A 1 -5.36 14.42 -10.99
C MET A 1 -4.56 15.39 -10.10
N ASP A 2 -4.67 16.72 -10.24
CA ASP A 2 -3.86 17.67 -9.43
C ASP A 2 -4.18 17.68 -7.91
N GLY A 3 -5.38 17.23 -7.54
CA GLY A 3 -5.78 17.05 -6.13
C GLY A 3 -5.47 15.67 -5.54
N CYS A 4 -4.96 14.71 -6.33
CA CYS A 4 -4.74 13.34 -5.83
C CYS A 4 -3.44 13.26 -5.02
N ILE A 5 -3.55 12.94 -3.73
CA ILE A 5 -2.39 12.79 -2.84
C ILE A 5 -1.45 11.66 -3.29
N PHE A 6 -1.97 10.55 -3.81
CA PHE A 6 -1.12 9.46 -4.31
C PHE A 6 -0.36 9.86 -5.58
N CYS A 7 -0.96 10.64 -6.48
CA CYS A 7 -0.21 11.21 -7.61
C CYS A 7 0.96 12.07 -7.13
N LYS A 8 0.74 12.93 -6.13
CA LYS A 8 1.80 13.76 -5.54
C LYS A 8 2.91 12.92 -4.90
N ILE A 9 2.56 11.87 -4.16
CA ILE A 9 3.50 10.91 -3.60
C ILE A 9 4.33 10.25 -4.71
N THR A 10 3.68 9.71 -5.75
CA THR A 10 4.39 9.03 -6.86
C THR A 10 5.30 9.96 -7.67
N ARG A 11 5.10 11.29 -7.59
CA ARG A 11 5.95 12.31 -8.21
C ARG A 11 7.01 12.89 -7.27
N GLY A 12 7.03 12.47 -6.01
CA GLY A 12 7.95 13.00 -4.99
C GLY A 12 7.62 14.42 -4.51
N GLU A 13 6.37 14.87 -4.70
CA GLU A 13 5.91 16.18 -4.20
C GLU A 13 5.48 16.14 -2.73
N ILE A 14 5.18 14.95 -2.21
CA ILE A 14 4.81 14.69 -0.81
C ILE A 14 5.66 13.53 -0.32
N ASP A 15 6.24 13.68 0.87
CA ASP A 15 7.05 12.65 1.50
C ASP A 15 6.22 11.40 1.81
N SER A 16 6.85 10.24 1.64
CA SER A 16 6.30 8.94 2.02
C SER A 16 7.44 7.99 2.35
N VAL A 17 7.18 6.99 3.19
CA VAL A 17 8.14 5.91 3.42
C VAL A 17 7.97 4.88 2.31
N LYS A 18 8.74 5.07 1.23
CA LYS A 18 8.73 4.23 0.03
C LYS A 18 9.40 2.88 0.29
N ILE A 19 8.70 1.80 -0.04
CA ILE A 19 9.22 0.43 0.07
C ILE A 19 9.43 -0.24 -1.29
N TYR A 20 8.85 0.31 -2.35
CA TYR A 20 9.00 -0.20 -3.70
C TYR A 20 8.68 0.86 -4.75
N GLU A 21 9.41 0.80 -5.87
CA GLU A 21 9.13 1.62 -7.03
C GLU A 21 9.68 0.95 -8.30
N ASP A 22 8.87 0.93 -9.35
CA ASP A 22 9.31 0.63 -10.71
C ASP A 22 8.70 1.64 -11.70
N GLU A 23 8.71 1.34 -13.00
CA GLU A 23 8.15 2.23 -14.03
C GLU A 23 6.62 2.41 -13.93
N LYS A 24 5.90 1.42 -13.40
CA LYS A 24 4.43 1.34 -13.43
C LYS A 24 3.79 1.50 -12.05
N PHE A 25 4.49 1.11 -11.00
CA PHE A 25 3.95 0.97 -9.64
C PHE A 25 4.83 1.66 -8.61
N PHE A 26 4.19 2.00 -7.51
CA PHE A 26 4.81 2.63 -6.35
C PHE A 26 4.17 2.04 -5.10
N ALA A 27 4.97 1.69 -4.09
CA ALA A 27 4.45 1.25 -2.80
C ALA A 27 5.14 1.96 -1.64
N PHE A 28 4.34 2.29 -0.64
CA PHE A 28 4.75 3.04 0.54
C PHE A 28 3.95 2.60 1.76
N LEU A 29 4.49 2.83 2.95
CA LEU A 29 3.79 2.53 4.20
C LEU A 29 2.65 3.53 4.44
N ASP A 30 1.52 3.01 4.91
CA ASP A 30 0.37 3.83 5.30
C ASP A 30 0.70 4.63 6.56
N MET A 31 0.37 5.93 6.58
CA MET A 31 0.54 6.80 7.76
C MET A 31 -0.42 6.46 8.90
N LYS A 32 -1.52 5.76 8.61
CA LYS A 32 -2.49 5.27 9.59
C LYS A 32 -2.64 3.75 9.48
N PRO A 33 -1.59 2.98 9.79
CA PRO A 33 -1.59 1.54 9.58
C PRO A 33 -2.64 0.81 10.44
N ILE A 34 -3.20 -0.29 9.90
CA ILE A 34 -4.04 -1.23 10.67
C ILE A 34 -3.16 -2.08 11.59
N ASN A 35 -2.01 -2.53 11.08
CA ASN A 35 -0.94 -3.20 11.83
C ASN A 35 0.42 -2.71 11.28
N PRO A 36 1.52 -2.83 12.05
CA PRO A 36 2.87 -2.50 11.57
C PRO A 36 3.15 -3.17 10.22
N GLY A 37 3.72 -2.42 9.28
CA GLY A 37 3.98 -2.88 7.91
C GLY A 37 2.79 -2.79 6.95
N HIS A 38 1.67 -2.20 7.35
CA HIS A 38 0.58 -1.88 6.43
C HIS A 38 1.09 -0.97 5.30
N ALA A 39 1.07 -1.47 4.08
CA ALA A 39 1.53 -0.77 2.89
C ALA A 39 0.42 -0.59 1.87
N LEU A 40 0.53 0.49 1.09
CA LEU A 40 -0.31 0.79 -0.07
C LEU A 40 0.50 0.58 -1.34
N LEU A 41 -0.01 -0.24 -2.26
CA LEU A 41 0.54 -0.40 -3.60
C LEU A 41 -0.38 0.29 -4.62
N VAL A 42 0.18 1.23 -5.38
CA VAL A 42 -0.56 2.05 -6.35
C VAL A 42 0.07 1.99 -7.74
N PRO A 43 -0.71 2.06 -8.83
CA PRO A 43 -0.17 2.39 -10.15
C PRO A 43 0.26 3.87 -10.16
N LYS A 44 1.36 4.18 -10.85
CA LYS A 44 1.79 5.55 -11.10
C LYS A 44 0.82 6.30 -12.02
N LYS A 45 0.18 5.58 -12.96
CA LYS A 45 -0.93 6.10 -13.75
C LYS A 45 -2.14 6.34 -12.85
N HIS A 46 -2.72 7.54 -12.91
CA HIS A 46 -3.94 7.85 -12.20
C HIS A 46 -5.14 7.12 -12.81
N ILE A 47 -5.74 6.24 -12.03
CA ILE A 47 -6.96 5.47 -12.32
C ILE A 47 -7.75 5.47 -11.02
N ASP A 48 -9.05 5.76 -11.04
CA ASP A 48 -9.83 5.97 -9.81
C ASP A 48 -9.96 4.69 -8.97
N ASN A 49 -10.49 3.63 -9.58
CA ASN A 49 -10.73 2.36 -8.92
C ASN A 49 -9.89 1.22 -9.54
N ILE A 50 -9.58 0.19 -8.75
CA ILE A 50 -8.76 -0.94 -9.21
C ILE A 50 -9.39 -1.69 -10.38
N PHE A 51 -10.73 -1.73 -10.44
CA PHE A 51 -11.48 -2.47 -11.46
C PHE A 51 -11.63 -1.69 -12.77
N ASP A 52 -11.21 -0.42 -12.80
CA ASP A 52 -11.10 0.36 -14.03
C ASP A 52 -9.73 0.18 -14.70
N ILE A 53 -8.82 -0.59 -14.08
CA ILE A 53 -7.51 -0.89 -14.64
C ILE A 53 -7.67 -1.92 -15.75
N GLU A 54 -7.21 -1.58 -16.96
CA GLU A 54 -7.15 -2.49 -18.09
C GLU A 54 -5.97 -3.48 -17.97
N GLU A 55 -6.11 -4.65 -18.59
CA GLU A 55 -4.99 -5.59 -18.75
C GLU A 55 -3.93 -5.03 -19.73
N PRO A 56 -2.64 -5.35 -19.54
CA PRO A 56 -2.07 -6.23 -18.51
C PRO A 56 -1.81 -5.55 -17.16
N LEU A 57 -2.11 -4.26 -17.01
CA LEU A 57 -1.71 -3.49 -15.83
C LEU A 57 -2.40 -4.01 -14.55
N TYR A 58 -3.64 -4.49 -14.66
CA TYR A 58 -4.38 -5.09 -13.54
C TYR A 58 -3.69 -6.36 -13.03
N SER A 59 -3.37 -7.31 -13.92
CA SER A 59 -2.68 -8.54 -13.52
C SER A 59 -1.27 -8.28 -12.99
N GLU A 60 -0.54 -7.33 -13.58
CA GLU A 60 0.77 -6.90 -13.10
C GLU A 60 0.73 -6.30 -11.69
N LEU A 61 -0.31 -5.54 -11.34
CA LEU A 61 -0.50 -4.97 -10.01
C LEU A 61 -0.55 -6.06 -8.93
N PHE A 62 -1.32 -7.12 -9.15
CA PHE A 62 -1.40 -8.25 -8.21
C PHE A 62 -0.12 -9.11 -8.19
N GLN A 63 0.61 -9.19 -9.30
CA GLN A 63 1.93 -9.83 -9.32
C GLN A 63 2.93 -9.04 -8.47
N THR A 64 2.90 -7.70 -8.54
CA THR A 64 3.71 -6.83 -7.69
C THR A 64 3.29 -6.96 -6.23
N ALA A 65 1.99 -6.98 -5.94
CA ALA A 65 1.48 -7.23 -4.58
C ALA A 65 2.01 -8.55 -3.99
N LYS A 66 2.00 -9.63 -4.79
CA LYS A 66 2.57 -10.93 -4.40
C LYS A 66 4.07 -10.81 -4.09
N LYS A 67 4.85 -10.12 -4.92
CA LYS A 67 6.30 -9.91 -4.68
C LYS A 67 6.55 -9.20 -3.36
N LEU A 68 5.81 -8.12 -3.09
CA LEU A 68 5.97 -7.31 -1.88
C LEU A 68 5.52 -8.03 -0.61
N SER A 69 4.50 -8.89 -0.72
CA SER A 69 3.94 -9.58 0.44
C SER A 69 4.97 -10.33 1.27
N GLN A 70 5.98 -10.96 0.64
CA GLN A 70 6.98 -11.72 1.36
C GLN A 70 7.96 -10.83 2.12
N SER A 71 8.38 -9.71 1.52
CA SER A 71 9.29 -8.75 2.16
C SER A 71 8.61 -8.09 3.36
N ILE A 72 7.39 -7.58 3.18
CA ILE A 72 6.61 -6.95 4.25
C ILE A 72 6.38 -7.96 5.39
N LYS A 73 6.01 -9.20 5.07
CA LYS A 73 5.76 -10.24 6.07
C LYS A 73 6.97 -10.46 6.97
N ASN A 74 8.16 -10.53 6.36
CA ASN A 74 9.41 -10.79 7.06
C ASN A 74 9.87 -9.59 7.90
N ALA A 75 9.68 -8.37 7.41
CA ALA A 75 10.08 -7.14 8.12
C ALA A 75 9.41 -7.00 9.50
N VAL A 76 8.16 -7.47 9.64
CA VAL A 76 7.38 -7.34 10.88
C VAL A 76 7.01 -8.68 11.53
N ASP A 77 7.66 -9.77 11.14
CA ASP A 77 7.43 -11.14 11.62
C ASP A 77 5.93 -11.52 11.76
N SER A 78 5.17 -11.33 10.68
CA SER A 78 3.73 -11.64 10.67
C SER A 78 3.42 -13.04 10.13
N ARG A 79 2.30 -13.63 10.58
CA ARG A 79 1.88 -14.96 10.10
C ARG A 79 1.46 -14.95 8.63
N ARG A 80 0.74 -13.92 8.18
CA ARG A 80 0.22 -13.75 6.81
C ARG A 80 0.17 -12.28 6.42
N ILE A 81 0.07 -12.03 5.11
CA ILE A 81 -0.38 -10.74 4.57
C ILE A 81 -1.82 -10.91 4.10
N GLY A 82 -2.70 -10.05 4.59
CA GLY A 82 -4.04 -9.87 4.04
C GLY A 82 -4.04 -8.78 2.98
N ILE A 83 -4.99 -8.88 2.05
CA ILE A 83 -5.24 -7.90 1.00
C ILE A 83 -6.61 -7.28 1.22
N SER A 84 -6.69 -5.95 1.18
CA SER A 84 -7.95 -5.21 1.08
C SER A 84 -7.94 -4.32 -0.15
N VAL A 85 -9.08 -4.24 -0.83
CA VAL A 85 -9.37 -3.29 -1.90
C VAL A 85 -10.74 -2.72 -1.59
N GLU A 86 -10.77 -1.43 -1.31
CA GLU A 86 -11.98 -0.74 -0.85
C GLU A 86 -12.43 0.34 -1.82
N GLY A 87 -11.49 1.12 -2.37
CA GLY A 87 -11.79 2.25 -3.26
C GLY A 87 -12.28 3.50 -2.53
N PHE A 88 -12.23 3.52 -1.19
CA PHE A 88 -12.60 4.67 -0.37
C PHE A 88 -11.38 5.50 0.06
N GLY A 89 -11.63 6.73 0.53
CA GLY A 89 -10.58 7.64 1.01
C GLY A 89 -9.92 8.42 -0.12
N VAL A 90 -8.99 7.80 -0.83
CA VAL A 90 -8.28 8.44 -1.96
C VAL A 90 -8.80 7.86 -3.29
N PRO A 91 -9.36 8.70 -4.19
CA PRO A 91 -9.85 8.27 -5.50
C PRO A 91 -8.69 8.01 -6.48
N HIS A 92 -7.94 6.96 -6.18
CA HIS A 92 -6.80 6.46 -6.96
C HIS A 92 -6.59 5.00 -6.59
N ALA A 93 -6.60 4.09 -7.56
CA ALA A 93 -6.55 2.65 -7.37
C ALA A 93 -5.39 2.22 -6.46
N HIS A 94 -5.69 1.46 -5.42
CA HIS A 94 -4.68 1.01 -4.46
C HIS A 94 -5.04 -0.35 -3.87
N ILE A 95 -4.01 -1.14 -3.59
CA ILE A 95 -4.11 -2.38 -2.81
C ILE A 95 -3.52 -2.10 -1.44
N HIS A 96 -4.28 -2.45 -0.40
CA HIS A 96 -3.76 -2.55 0.96
C HIS A 96 -3.09 -3.91 1.16
N LEU A 97 -1.83 -3.91 1.59
CA LEU A 97 -1.09 -5.08 2.03
C LEU A 97 -0.90 -4.98 3.55
N ILE A 98 -1.64 -5.79 4.30
CA ILE A 98 -1.75 -5.66 5.75
C ILE A 98 -1.18 -6.91 6.43
N PRO A 99 -0.10 -6.79 7.21
CA PRO A 99 0.38 -7.87 8.08
C PRO A 99 -0.69 -8.28 9.08
N ILE A 100 -0.98 -9.59 9.15
CA ILE A 100 -2.00 -10.15 10.06
C ILE A 100 -1.52 -11.46 10.70
N ASN A 101 -1.85 -11.63 11.96
CA ASN A 101 -1.68 -12.87 12.72
C ASN A 101 -2.99 -13.63 12.91
N LYS A 102 -4.14 -12.92 12.84
CA LYS A 102 -5.49 -13.48 12.91
C LYS A 102 -6.42 -12.83 11.88
N GLY A 103 -7.53 -13.47 11.54
CA GLY A 103 -8.43 -12.99 10.47
C GLY A 103 -9.09 -11.62 10.77
N TYR A 104 -9.46 -11.37 12.03
CA TYR A 104 -10.08 -10.10 12.45
C TYR A 104 -9.13 -8.90 12.40
N GLU A 105 -7.85 -9.11 12.12
CA GLU A 105 -6.85 -8.04 12.07
C GLU A 105 -6.86 -7.26 10.76
N LEU A 106 -7.74 -7.61 9.83
CA LEU A 106 -8.09 -6.81 8.65
C LEU A 106 -9.16 -5.74 8.92
N ASP A 107 -9.67 -5.64 10.15
CA ASP A 107 -10.67 -4.64 10.51
C ASP A 107 -10.09 -3.20 10.46
N PRO A 108 -10.59 -2.31 9.57
CA PRO A 108 -10.10 -0.94 9.44
C PRO A 108 -10.30 -0.11 10.71
N ASN A 109 -11.20 -0.51 11.62
CA ASN A 109 -11.40 0.18 12.91
C ASN A 109 -10.19 0.06 13.85
N ARG A 110 -9.21 -0.80 13.52
CA ARG A 110 -7.95 -0.92 14.27
C ARG A 110 -6.91 0.14 13.87
N ALA A 111 -7.13 0.86 12.77
CA ALA A 111 -6.16 1.79 12.21
C ALA A 111 -5.79 2.94 13.15
N LYS A 112 -4.49 3.14 13.40
CA LYS A 112 -3.96 4.20 14.27
C LYS A 112 -2.82 4.94 13.55
N PRO A 113 -2.67 6.26 13.75
CA PRO A 113 -1.53 6.99 13.20
C PRO A 113 -0.20 6.40 13.67
N ALA A 114 0.77 6.30 12.76
CA ALA A 114 2.16 5.96 13.06
C ALA A 114 3.06 7.19 12.93
N THR A 115 4.16 7.22 13.67
CA THR A 115 5.17 8.27 13.53
C THR A 115 6.07 7.98 12.32
N PRO A 116 6.69 9.02 11.72
CA PRO A 116 7.70 8.80 10.70
C PRO A 116 8.84 7.90 11.16
N GLU A 117 9.24 7.94 12.43
CA GLU A 117 10.29 7.06 12.96
C GLU A 117 9.85 5.59 12.90
N GLU A 118 8.66 5.27 13.40
CA GLU A 118 8.10 3.90 13.37
C GLU A 118 8.01 3.35 11.94
N LEU A 119 7.66 4.21 10.97
CA LEU A 119 7.56 3.81 9.58
C LEU A 119 8.95 3.57 8.95
N ASN A 120 9.92 4.44 9.23
CA ASN A 120 11.28 4.29 8.69
C ASN A 120 11.97 3.03 9.25
N GLU A 121 11.80 2.73 10.54
CA GLU A 121 12.34 1.49 11.15
C GLU A 121 11.85 0.21 10.46
N ILE A 122 10.62 0.21 9.92
CA ILE A 122 10.05 -0.93 9.20
C ILE A 122 10.60 -1.05 7.76
N ALA A 123 11.04 0.07 7.18
CA ALA A 123 11.50 0.13 5.79
C ALA A 123 12.99 -0.20 5.60
N GLU A 124 13.77 -0.20 6.68
CA GLU A 124 15.18 -0.64 6.73
C GLU A 124 15.32 -2.17 6.62
#